data_AF-A0AAD5SMF3-F1
#
_entry.id   AF-A0AAD5SMF3-F1
#
_cell.length_a   1.000
_cell.length_b   1.000
_cell.length_c   1.000
_cell.angle_alpha   90.00
_cell.angle_beta   90.00
_cell.angle_gamma   90.00
#
_symmetry.space_group_name_H-M   'P 1'
#
loop_
_entity.id
_entity.type
_entity.pdbx_description
1 polymer ?
#
loop_
_entity_poly.entity_id
_entity_poly.type
_entity_poly.pdbx_seq_one_letter_code
_entity_poly.pdbx_strand_id
1 'polypeptide(L)'
;MEIVYVYQRKRREFGKQTQFRDRLGETAVSIIPDPTYIKNYVERNPCFAEVQSVPEKSEHEVNTESIVLCNRGILHVQGGWPKDVDSTDVEHTIRYKKKIEKDEEYIKSVQIMGNTMEHCIKQNNAIDIYEEYFVDTPDAATVDPPNAKSLNVYRDPNKIKRAASYVSWYPDDGHKIAVAYSQLEFQKTPANMSFDSYIWDVENPNVPDQTLTPSSPLVCIKYNPKDPHILVGGSYNGLLSYWDTRK
;
A
#
# COMPACT_ATOMS: atom_id res chain seq x y z
N MET A 1 -36.66 -73.40 27.55
CA MET A 1 -37.55 -72.23 27.34
C MET A 1 -37.05 -71.13 28.26
N GLU A 2 -36.29 -70.18 27.72
CA GLU A 2 -35.77 -69.05 28.50
C GLU A 2 -36.85 -67.97 28.58
N ILE A 3 -37.23 -67.60 29.80
CA ILE A 3 -38.19 -66.53 30.05
C ILE A 3 -37.45 -65.20 29.86
N VAL A 4 -37.54 -64.63 28.66
CA VAL A 4 -37.00 -63.31 28.37
C VAL A 4 -37.99 -62.25 28.84
N TYR A 5 -37.70 -61.60 29.97
CA TYR A 5 -38.45 -60.44 30.43
C TYR A 5 -38.03 -59.20 29.64
N VAL A 6 -38.93 -58.67 28.82
CA VAL A 6 -38.72 -57.41 28.11
C VAL A 6 -39.41 -56.29 28.88
N TYR A 7 -38.62 -55.39 29.46
CA TYR A 7 -39.16 -54.19 30.11
C TYR A 7 -39.60 -53.19 29.04
N GLN A 8 -40.93 -53.09 28.82
CA GLN A 8 -41.51 -52.09 27.93
C GLN A 8 -42.04 -50.90 28.73
N ARG A 9 -41.62 -49.70 28.38
CA ARG A 9 -42.09 -48.44 28.98
C ARG A 9 -42.68 -47.54 27.90
N LYS A 10 -43.83 -46.91 28.16
CA LYS A 10 -44.51 -46.08 27.16
C LYS A 10 -43.67 -44.83 26.85
N ARG A 11 -43.54 -44.44 25.58
CA ARG A 11 -42.67 -43.33 25.14
C ARG A 11 -43.00 -41.99 25.82
N ARG A 12 -44.27 -41.73 26.15
CA ARG A 12 -44.71 -40.55 26.92
C ARG A 12 -44.21 -40.49 28.38
N GLU A 13 -43.57 -41.55 28.86
CA GLU A 13 -43.05 -41.67 30.23
C GLU A 13 -41.54 -41.56 30.30
N PHE A 14 -40.85 -41.49 29.15
CA PHE A 14 -39.44 -41.13 29.07
C PHE A 14 -39.28 -39.64 29.34
N GLY A 15 -38.30 -39.27 30.16
CA GLY A 15 -38.06 -37.87 30.55
C GLY A 15 -39.02 -37.31 31.61
N LYS A 16 -39.92 -38.11 32.19
CA LYS A 16 -40.69 -37.69 33.37
C LYS A 16 -39.74 -37.41 34.53
N GLN A 17 -39.92 -36.27 35.18
CA GLN A 17 -39.14 -35.88 36.36
C GLN A 17 -39.26 -36.95 37.45
N THR A 18 -38.16 -37.63 37.75
CA THR A 18 -38.06 -38.57 38.87
C THR A 18 -38.12 -37.78 40.17
N GLN A 19 -39.23 -37.91 40.91
CA GLN A 19 -39.34 -37.33 42.24
C GLN A 19 -38.60 -38.24 43.22
N PHE A 20 -37.30 -37.99 43.38
CA PHE A 20 -36.57 -38.54 44.52
C PHE A 20 -37.10 -37.84 45.77
N ARG A 21 -37.70 -38.60 46.66
CA ARG A 21 -38.05 -38.16 48.01
C ARG A 21 -37.20 -38.95 48.98
N ASP A 22 -36.77 -38.30 50.05
CA ASP A 22 -36.16 -39.01 51.16
C ASP A 22 -37.20 -39.99 51.71
N ARG A 23 -36.95 -41.27 51.45
CA ARG A 23 -37.73 -42.38 51.97
C ARG A 23 -36.86 -43.04 53.02
N LEU A 24 -37.41 -43.26 54.21
CA LEU A 24 -36.72 -44.04 55.24
C LEU A 24 -36.36 -45.40 54.63
N GLY A 25 -35.13 -45.87 54.85
CA GLY A 25 -34.61 -47.07 54.22
C GLY A 25 -35.53 -48.27 54.47
N GLU A 26 -36.21 -48.74 53.41
CA GLU A 26 -36.99 -49.96 53.44
C GLU A 26 -36.06 -51.12 53.07
N THR A 27 -35.91 -52.09 53.97
CA THR A 27 -35.18 -53.33 53.69
C THR A 27 -35.96 -54.13 52.66
N ALA A 28 -35.63 -53.99 51.37
CA ALA A 28 -36.37 -54.63 50.28
C ALA A 28 -36.28 -56.16 50.33
N VAL A 29 -35.17 -56.69 50.82
CA VAL A 29 -34.93 -58.12 50.99
C VAL A 29 -34.05 -58.32 52.22
N SER A 30 -34.47 -59.21 53.13
CA SER A 30 -33.66 -59.69 54.25
C SER A 30 -33.47 -61.19 54.07
N ILE A 31 -32.25 -61.62 53.76
CA ILE A 31 -31.89 -63.04 53.65
C ILE A 31 -31.18 -63.43 54.94
N ILE A 32 -31.84 -64.26 55.73
CA ILE A 32 -31.27 -64.76 56.98
C ILE A 32 -30.29 -65.90 56.63
N PRO A 33 -29.06 -65.91 57.19
CA PRO A 33 -28.10 -66.96 56.91
C PRO A 33 -28.63 -68.32 57.40
N ASP A 34 -28.53 -69.33 56.53
CA ASP A 34 -28.93 -70.70 56.86
C ASP A 34 -27.87 -71.33 57.81
N PRO A 35 -28.26 -71.76 59.04
CA PRO A 35 -27.34 -72.25 60.05
C PRO A 35 -26.58 -73.52 59.64
N THR A 36 -27.06 -74.25 58.64
CA THR A 36 -26.39 -75.47 58.17
C THR A 36 -25.06 -75.17 57.47
N TYR A 37 -24.93 -74.02 56.82
CA TYR A 37 -23.71 -73.62 56.09
C TYR A 37 -22.62 -73.06 56.99
N ILE A 38 -22.94 -72.63 58.22
CA ILE A 38 -21.94 -72.20 59.22
C ILE A 38 -20.96 -73.32 59.55
N LYS A 39 -21.40 -74.58 59.54
CA LYS A 39 -20.51 -75.74 59.79
C LYS A 39 -19.44 -75.93 58.71
N ASN A 40 -19.66 -75.40 57.51
CA ASN A 40 -18.74 -75.49 56.38
C ASN A 40 -17.83 -74.26 56.26
N TYR A 41 -17.96 -73.31 57.19
CA TYR A 41 -17.09 -72.14 57.23
C TYR A 41 -15.68 -72.54 57.67
N VAL A 42 -14.71 -72.36 56.78
CA VAL A 42 -13.28 -72.51 57.07
C VAL A 42 -12.60 -71.19 56.70
N GLU A 43 -11.94 -70.58 57.68
CA GLU A 43 -11.21 -69.33 57.47
C GLU A 43 -10.01 -69.60 56.55
N ARG A 44 -10.03 -69.04 55.33
CA ARG A 44 -8.90 -69.12 54.40
C ARG A 44 -7.95 -67.96 54.68
N ASN A 45 -6.73 -68.29 55.13
CA ASN A 45 -5.64 -67.34 55.33
C ASN A 45 -4.29 -67.97 54.89
N PRO A 46 -3.56 -67.38 53.92
CA PRO A 46 -3.88 -66.16 53.17
C PRO A 46 -4.90 -66.40 52.04
N CYS A 47 -5.75 -65.40 51.80
CA CYS A 47 -6.68 -65.37 50.68
C CYS A 47 -6.07 -64.59 49.52
N PHE A 48 -5.81 -65.26 48.39
CA PHE A 48 -5.41 -64.60 47.14
C PHE A 48 -6.67 -64.23 46.37
N ALA A 49 -6.94 -62.93 46.24
CA ALA A 49 -8.00 -62.39 45.41
C ALA A 49 -7.36 -61.44 44.40
N GLU A 50 -7.51 -61.76 43.11
CA GLU A 50 -7.03 -60.91 42.02
C GLU A 50 -8.17 -60.02 41.55
N VAL A 51 -7.96 -58.70 41.60
CA VAL A 51 -8.92 -57.68 41.18
C VAL A 51 -8.33 -56.91 40.02
N GLN A 52 -9.00 -56.91 38.87
CA GLN A 52 -8.59 -56.11 37.71
C GLN A 52 -9.48 -54.87 37.60
N SER A 53 -8.89 -53.69 37.72
CA SER A 53 -9.56 -52.38 37.60
C SER A 53 -9.28 -51.74 36.24
N VAL A 54 -9.37 -52.50 35.15
CA VAL A 54 -9.25 -51.94 33.80
C VAL A 54 -10.65 -51.56 33.30
N PRO A 55 -10.87 -50.31 32.85
CA PRO A 55 -12.17 -49.91 32.31
C PRO A 55 -12.48 -50.70 31.04
N GLU A 56 -13.68 -51.28 30.97
CA GLU A 56 -14.19 -51.94 29.76
C GLU A 56 -14.25 -50.93 28.61
N LYS A 57 -13.65 -51.28 27.48
CA LYS A 57 -13.69 -50.48 26.26
C LYS A 57 -14.52 -51.22 25.23
N SER A 58 -15.41 -50.50 24.55
CA SER A 58 -16.09 -50.98 23.35
C SER A 58 -15.82 -50.00 22.20
N GLU A 59 -15.63 -50.53 21.01
CA GLU A 59 -15.45 -49.75 19.79
C GLU A 59 -16.67 -49.96 18.89
N HIS A 60 -17.15 -48.89 18.27
CA HIS A 60 -18.24 -48.92 17.32
C HIS A 60 -17.85 -48.10 16.10
N GLU A 61 -18.03 -48.68 14.92
CA GLU A 61 -17.76 -48.01 13.65
C GLU A 61 -19.09 -47.58 13.01
N VAL A 62 -19.16 -46.32 12.57
CA VAL A 62 -20.34 -45.76 11.90
C VAL A 62 -19.88 -45.06 10.63
N ASN A 63 -20.41 -45.50 9.49
CA ASN A 63 -20.22 -44.82 8.21
C ASN A 63 -21.44 -43.96 7.90
N THR A 64 -21.21 -42.69 7.58
CA THR A 64 -22.24 -41.77 7.11
C THR A 64 -22.15 -41.61 5.60
N GLU A 65 -23.31 -41.60 4.94
CA GLU A 65 -23.38 -41.34 3.51
C GLU A 65 -23.16 -39.85 3.22
N SER A 66 -22.37 -39.54 2.19
CA SER A 66 -22.13 -38.16 1.77
C SER A 66 -23.33 -37.62 1.00
N ILE A 67 -24.09 -36.71 1.61
CA ILE A 67 -25.19 -36.01 0.96
C ILE A 67 -24.67 -34.67 0.42
N VAL A 68 -24.85 -34.44 -0.88
CA VAL A 68 -24.52 -33.15 -1.50
C VAL A 68 -25.64 -32.15 -1.23
N LEU A 69 -25.36 -31.16 -0.39
CA LEU A 69 -26.27 -30.05 -0.13
C LEU A 69 -25.90 -28.88 -1.04
N CYS A 70 -26.87 -28.37 -1.80
CA CYS A 70 -26.70 -27.15 -2.59
C CYS A 70 -27.54 -26.03 -1.98
N ASN A 71 -26.91 -24.87 -1.79
CA ASN A 71 -27.60 -23.67 -1.35
C ASN A 71 -28.20 -22.96 -2.58
N ARG A 72 -29.52 -22.80 -2.62
CA ARG A 72 -30.23 -22.09 -3.69
C ARG A 72 -30.83 -20.80 -3.14
N GLY A 73 -30.41 -19.67 -3.70
CA GLY A 73 -31.07 -18.38 -3.53
C GLY A 73 -31.92 -18.04 -4.77
N ILE A 74 -33.00 -17.29 -4.56
CA ILE A 74 -33.80 -16.70 -5.64
C ILE A 74 -33.52 -15.21 -5.67
N LEU A 75 -33.09 -14.69 -6.82
CA LEU A 75 -32.91 -13.25 -7.06
C LEU A 75 -34.10 -12.73 -7.88
N HIS A 76 -34.96 -11.91 -7.27
CA HIS A 76 -36.03 -11.21 -7.98
C HIS A 76 -35.44 -9.99 -8.70
N VAL A 77 -35.36 -10.06 -10.04
CA VAL A 77 -34.81 -8.97 -10.89
C VAL A 77 -35.92 -8.13 -11.53
N GLN A 78 -37.17 -8.61 -11.52
CA GLN A 78 -38.33 -7.88 -12.03
C GLN A 78 -39.06 -7.21 -10.88
N GLY A 79 -39.13 -5.89 -10.89
CA GLY A 79 -39.71 -5.11 -9.79
C GLY A 79 -40.38 -3.83 -10.22
N GLY A 80 -41.56 -3.59 -9.65
CA GLY A 80 -42.28 -2.31 -9.65
C GLY A 80 -43.77 -2.44 -9.89
N TRP A 81 -44.21 -3.47 -10.61
CA TRP A 81 -45.61 -3.65 -10.95
C TRP A 81 -46.39 -4.33 -9.81
N PRO A 82 -47.65 -3.91 -9.55
CA PRO A 82 -48.50 -4.61 -8.59
C PRO A 82 -48.72 -6.08 -8.98
N LYS A 83 -49.10 -6.90 -8.01
CA LYS A 83 -49.29 -8.36 -8.18
C LYS A 83 -50.22 -8.74 -9.32
N ASP A 84 -51.17 -7.86 -9.67
CA ASP A 84 -52.19 -8.10 -10.69
C ASP A 84 -51.79 -7.62 -12.10
N VAL A 85 -50.59 -7.03 -12.25
CA VAL A 85 -50.10 -6.51 -13.53
C VAL A 85 -48.93 -7.34 -14.00
N ASP A 86 -49.11 -8.02 -15.12
CA ASP A 86 -48.03 -8.72 -15.81
C ASP A 86 -47.14 -7.70 -16.52
N SER A 87 -45.86 -7.67 -16.16
CA SER A 87 -44.86 -6.77 -16.75
C SER A 87 -44.39 -7.21 -18.13
N THR A 88 -44.58 -8.48 -18.48
CA THR A 88 -44.19 -9.02 -19.80
C THR A 88 -45.24 -8.71 -20.87
N ASP A 89 -46.49 -8.48 -20.46
CA ASP A 89 -47.56 -8.05 -21.34
C ASP A 89 -47.64 -6.51 -21.43
N VAL A 90 -47.40 -6.01 -22.63
CA VAL A 90 -47.42 -4.58 -22.94
C VAL A 90 -48.83 -3.99 -22.79
N GLU A 91 -49.89 -4.74 -23.07
CA GLU A 91 -51.27 -4.23 -22.94
C GLU A 91 -51.65 -4.02 -21.48
N HIS A 92 -51.28 -4.97 -20.61
CA HIS A 92 -51.47 -4.87 -19.16
C HIS A 92 -50.76 -3.64 -18.57
N THR A 93 -49.51 -3.39 -18.94
CA THR A 93 -48.76 -2.22 -18.47
C THR A 93 -49.35 -0.89 -18.98
N ILE A 94 -49.77 -0.81 -20.26
CA ILE A 94 -50.42 0.38 -20.82
C ILE A 94 -51.75 0.66 -20.13
N ARG A 95 -52.58 -0.37 -19.92
CA ARG A 95 -53.88 -0.22 -19.25
C ARG A 95 -53.71 0.28 -17.82
N TYR A 96 -52.72 -0.24 -17.09
CA TYR A 96 -52.42 0.20 -15.74
C TYR A 96 -51.96 1.67 -15.69
N LYS A 97 -51.03 2.07 -16.58
CA LYS A 97 -50.59 3.48 -16.68
C LYS A 97 -51.75 4.43 -16.97
N LYS A 98 -52.58 4.10 -17.98
CA LYS A 98 -53.76 4.90 -18.33
C LYS A 98 -54.79 5.01 -17.20
N LYS A 99 -54.88 4.01 -16.33
CA LYS A 99 -55.75 4.05 -15.15
C LYS A 99 -55.26 5.10 -14.15
N ILE A 100 -53.95 5.13 -13.88
CA ILE A 100 -53.33 6.10 -12.96
C ILE A 100 -53.35 7.51 -13.55
N GLU A 101 -53.03 7.66 -14.83
CA GLU A 101 -52.97 8.98 -15.49
C GLU A 101 -54.32 9.71 -15.54
N LYS A 102 -55.43 8.98 -15.39
CA LYS A 102 -56.79 9.54 -15.32
C LYS A 102 -57.23 9.93 -13.92
N ASP A 103 -56.47 9.54 -12.89
CA ASP A 103 -56.78 9.89 -11.52
C ASP A 103 -56.60 11.40 -11.30
N GLU A 104 -57.62 12.06 -10.76
CA GLU A 104 -57.56 13.50 -10.50
C GLU A 104 -56.47 13.86 -9.48
N GLU A 105 -56.24 12.99 -8.49
CA GLU A 105 -55.22 13.24 -7.47
C GLU A 105 -53.83 13.18 -8.10
N TYR A 106 -53.58 12.22 -8.99
CA TYR A 106 -52.36 12.14 -9.79
C TYR A 106 -52.12 13.42 -10.60
N ILE A 107 -53.13 13.90 -11.33
CA ILE A 107 -53.01 15.11 -12.14
C ILE A 107 -52.69 16.33 -11.27
N LYS A 108 -53.39 16.49 -10.14
CA LYS A 108 -53.16 17.60 -9.19
C LYS A 108 -51.75 17.55 -8.61
N SER A 109 -51.28 16.39 -8.16
CA SER A 109 -49.92 16.22 -7.62
C SER A 109 -48.84 16.52 -8.65
N VAL A 110 -49.01 16.05 -9.89
CA VAL A 110 -48.06 16.32 -10.99
C VAL A 110 -48.00 17.82 -11.30
N GLN A 111 -49.15 18.51 -11.34
CA GLN A 111 -49.18 19.96 -11.56
C GLN A 111 -48.49 20.75 -10.44
N ILE A 112 -48.74 20.40 -9.17
CA ILE A 112 -48.10 21.04 -8.02
C ILE A 112 -46.57 20.87 -8.09
N MET A 113 -46.11 19.63 -8.29
CA MET A 113 -44.68 19.34 -8.43
C MET A 113 -44.07 20.03 -9.65
N GLY A 114 -44.81 20.12 -10.75
CA GLY A 114 -44.40 20.83 -11.96
C GLY A 114 -44.12 22.31 -11.69
N ASN A 115 -45.01 22.99 -10.98
CA ASN A 115 -44.82 24.40 -10.61
C ASN A 115 -43.59 24.61 -9.71
N THR A 116 -43.38 23.72 -8.73
CA THR A 116 -42.19 23.76 -7.86
C THR A 116 -40.92 23.53 -8.66
N MET A 117 -40.93 22.55 -9.57
CA MET A 117 -39.78 22.23 -10.42
C MET A 117 -39.47 23.37 -11.40
N GLU A 118 -40.49 24.01 -11.98
CA GLU A 118 -40.32 25.17 -12.86
C GLU A 118 -39.62 26.33 -12.13
N HIS A 119 -39.98 26.57 -10.87
CA HIS A 119 -39.29 27.56 -10.04
C HIS A 119 -37.80 27.23 -9.86
N CYS A 120 -37.48 25.97 -9.52
CA CYS A 120 -36.09 25.53 -9.36
C CYS A 120 -35.30 25.63 -10.68
N ILE A 121 -35.90 25.27 -11.80
CA ILE A 121 -35.26 25.39 -13.12
C ILE A 121 -34.95 26.86 -13.44
N LYS A 122 -35.92 27.77 -13.24
CA LYS A 122 -35.71 29.20 -13.45
C LYS A 122 -34.62 29.76 -12.54
N GLN A 123 -34.55 29.29 -11.29
CA GLN A 123 -33.53 29.71 -10.33
C GLN A 123 -32.14 29.25 -10.75
N ASN A 124 -31.97 27.98 -11.15
CA ASN A 124 -30.69 27.45 -11.62
C ASN A 124 -30.20 28.16 -12.90
N ASN A 125 -31.12 28.57 -13.76
CA ASN A 125 -30.78 29.33 -14.98
C ASN A 125 -30.52 30.82 -14.73
N ALA A 126 -30.85 31.36 -13.55
CA ALA A 126 -30.69 32.77 -13.26
C ALA A 126 -29.21 33.15 -13.09
N ILE A 127 -28.44 32.31 -12.40
CA ILE A 127 -27.00 32.46 -12.17
C ILE A 127 -26.41 31.05 -12.09
N ASP A 128 -25.37 30.79 -12.87
CA ASP A 128 -24.60 29.55 -12.72
C ASP A 128 -23.67 29.68 -11.49
N ILE A 129 -24.11 29.09 -10.39
CA ILE A 129 -23.34 29.07 -9.13
C ILE A 129 -22.16 28.09 -9.17
N TYR A 130 -22.07 27.26 -10.22
CA TYR A 130 -21.02 26.27 -10.41
C TYR A 130 -19.99 26.70 -11.45
N GLU A 131 -20.13 27.90 -12.04
CA GLU A 131 -19.15 28.45 -12.96
C GLU A 131 -17.86 28.78 -12.19
N GLU A 132 -16.77 28.11 -12.57
CA GLU A 132 -15.44 28.38 -12.06
C GLU A 132 -14.78 29.47 -12.91
N TYR A 133 -14.50 30.63 -12.31
CA TYR A 133 -13.85 31.72 -13.01
C TYR A 133 -12.34 31.46 -13.14
N PHE A 134 -11.77 31.88 -14.26
CA PHE A 134 -10.33 31.89 -14.53
C PHE A 134 -9.63 30.52 -14.70
N VAL A 135 -10.36 29.45 -15.03
CA VAL A 135 -9.81 28.09 -15.23
C VAL A 135 -8.59 28.07 -16.18
N ASP A 136 -8.66 28.81 -17.28
CA ASP A 136 -7.60 28.87 -18.30
C ASP A 136 -6.77 30.16 -18.25
N THR A 137 -6.80 30.89 -17.13
CA THR A 137 -6.03 32.14 -17.05
C THR A 137 -4.58 31.79 -16.79
N PRO A 138 -3.64 32.17 -17.69
CA PRO A 138 -2.23 31.93 -17.43
C PRO A 138 -1.83 32.65 -16.14
N ASP A 139 -1.02 31.97 -15.33
CA ASP A 139 -0.53 32.50 -14.06
C ASP A 139 -0.01 33.94 -14.22
N ALA A 140 -0.31 34.77 -13.24
CA ALA A 140 0.05 36.18 -13.23
C ALA A 140 1.55 36.38 -13.49
N ALA A 141 1.91 37.53 -14.06
CA ALA A 141 3.30 37.91 -14.34
C ALA A 141 4.16 37.79 -13.06
N THR A 142 4.94 36.72 -12.96
CA THR A 142 5.89 36.52 -11.88
C THR A 142 7.10 37.40 -12.14
N VAL A 143 7.42 38.26 -11.17
CA VAL A 143 8.69 38.98 -11.15
C VAL A 143 9.71 38.06 -10.53
N ASP A 144 10.48 37.35 -11.36
CA ASP A 144 11.55 36.49 -10.88
C ASP A 144 12.72 37.36 -10.38
N PRO A 145 13.04 37.34 -9.07
CA PRO A 145 14.20 38.07 -8.56
C PRO A 145 15.48 37.41 -9.08
N PRO A 146 16.58 38.19 -9.25
CA PRO A 146 17.86 37.62 -9.65
C PRO A 146 18.34 36.58 -8.63
N ASN A 147 18.63 35.37 -9.12
CA ASN A 147 19.09 34.25 -8.31
C ASN A 147 20.45 33.78 -8.82
N ALA A 148 21.44 33.70 -7.94
CA ALA A 148 22.76 33.16 -8.25
C ALA A 148 23.04 31.94 -7.37
N LYS A 149 23.27 30.79 -7.99
CA LYS A 149 23.64 29.54 -7.31
C LYS A 149 25.03 29.12 -7.76
N SER A 150 25.90 28.82 -6.79
CA SER A 150 27.19 28.19 -7.07
C SER A 150 26.95 26.71 -7.33
N LEU A 151 27.20 26.24 -8.55
CA LEU A 151 27.05 24.83 -8.93
C LEU A 151 28.29 24.03 -8.52
N ASN A 152 29.46 24.41 -9.03
CA ASN A 152 30.73 23.73 -8.83
C ASN A 152 31.81 24.69 -8.30
N VAL A 153 32.78 24.13 -7.57
CA VAL A 153 33.94 24.87 -7.05
C VAL A 153 35.22 24.15 -7.47
N TYR A 154 35.93 24.70 -8.45
CA TYR A 154 37.20 24.17 -8.95
C TYR A 154 38.36 24.71 -8.11
N ARG A 155 39.05 23.83 -7.38
CA ARG A 155 40.12 24.21 -6.43
C ARG A 155 41.48 23.81 -6.97
N ASP A 156 42.45 24.73 -6.93
CA ASP A 156 43.85 24.42 -7.29
C ASP A 156 44.34 23.20 -6.48
N PRO A 157 44.71 22.08 -7.15
CA PRO A 157 45.17 20.86 -6.50
C PRO A 157 46.52 21.04 -5.79
N ASN A 158 47.27 22.11 -6.08
CA ASN A 158 48.53 22.38 -5.42
C ASN A 158 48.37 22.69 -3.92
N LYS A 159 49.37 22.24 -3.15
CA LYS A 159 49.46 22.51 -1.70
C LYS A 159 49.65 24.00 -1.41
N ILE A 160 50.52 24.64 -2.21
CA ILE A 160 50.74 26.08 -2.18
C ILE A 160 49.63 26.75 -2.99
N LYS A 161 48.83 27.59 -2.34
CA LYS A 161 47.68 28.24 -2.98
C LYS A 161 48.12 29.39 -3.88
N ARG A 162 47.59 29.40 -5.10
CA ARG A 162 47.81 30.42 -6.13
C ARG A 162 46.47 31.04 -6.50
N ALA A 163 46.49 32.29 -6.96
CA ALA A 163 45.28 32.95 -7.44
C ALA A 163 44.93 32.42 -8.84
N ALA A 164 43.64 32.24 -9.12
CA ALA A 164 43.15 32.06 -10.49
C ALA A 164 43.19 33.43 -11.18
N SER A 165 44.18 33.66 -12.04
CA SER A 165 44.42 34.96 -12.67
C SER A 165 43.59 35.16 -13.94
N TYR A 166 43.20 34.07 -14.60
CA TYR A 166 42.33 34.12 -15.77
C TYR A 166 41.55 32.82 -15.95
N VAL A 167 40.36 32.95 -16.54
CA VAL A 167 39.49 31.83 -16.85
C VAL A 167 39.04 31.96 -18.31
N SER A 168 39.14 30.87 -19.07
CA SER A 168 38.62 30.79 -20.43
C SER A 168 37.71 29.57 -20.56
N TRP A 169 36.50 29.80 -21.04
CA TRP A 169 35.55 28.73 -21.34
C TRP A 169 35.86 28.07 -22.67
N TYR A 170 35.61 26.76 -22.74
CA TYR A 170 35.60 26.02 -24.00
C TYR A 170 34.52 26.60 -24.93
N PRO A 171 34.86 27.01 -26.17
CA PRO A 171 34.01 27.87 -26.98
C PRO A 171 32.77 27.21 -27.61
N ASP A 172 32.68 25.88 -27.64
CA ASP A 172 31.59 25.17 -28.33
C ASP A 172 30.35 25.01 -27.42
N ASP A 173 30.45 24.20 -26.38
CA ASP A 173 29.38 23.81 -25.44
C ASP A 173 29.69 24.20 -23.97
N GLY A 174 30.87 24.76 -23.70
CA GLY A 174 31.29 25.16 -22.36
C GLY A 174 31.54 24.00 -21.38
N HIS A 175 31.66 22.75 -21.83
CA HIS A 175 31.85 21.59 -20.93
C HIS A 175 33.21 21.62 -20.19
N LYS A 176 34.18 22.39 -20.69
CA LYS A 176 35.50 22.55 -20.07
C LYS A 176 35.86 24.01 -19.81
N ILE A 177 36.71 24.21 -18.80
CA ILE A 177 37.18 25.52 -18.37
C ILE A 177 38.69 25.47 -18.21
N ALA A 178 39.42 26.29 -18.96
CA ALA A 178 40.86 26.48 -18.77
C ALA A 178 41.08 27.60 -17.74
N VAL A 179 41.83 27.29 -16.68
CA VAL A 179 42.11 28.24 -15.60
C VAL A 179 43.62 28.44 -15.48
N ALA A 180 44.05 29.69 -15.63
CA ALA A 180 45.43 30.10 -15.39
C ALA A 180 45.61 30.40 -13.90
N TYR A 181 46.62 29.78 -13.29
CA TYR A 181 46.98 30.01 -11.90
C TYR A 181 48.34 30.69 -11.79
N SER A 182 48.39 31.83 -11.10
CA SER A 182 49.64 32.55 -10.88
C SER A 182 49.64 33.32 -9.56
N GLN A 183 50.84 33.70 -9.12
CA GLN A 183 51.06 34.70 -8.08
C GLN A 183 51.74 35.91 -8.74
N LEU A 184 51.03 37.03 -8.82
CA LEU A 184 51.53 38.23 -9.50
C LEU A 184 52.55 38.99 -8.64
N GLU A 185 52.48 38.82 -7.31
CA GLU A 185 53.45 39.37 -6.37
C GLU A 185 54.71 38.49 -6.34
N PHE A 186 55.62 38.71 -7.28
CA PHE A 186 56.80 37.86 -7.47
C PHE A 186 57.64 37.67 -6.19
N GLN A 187 57.74 38.70 -5.34
CA GLN A 187 58.48 38.64 -4.06
C GLN A 187 57.87 37.67 -3.04
N LYS A 188 56.58 37.35 -3.17
CA LYS A 188 55.88 36.38 -2.32
C LYS A 188 55.84 34.97 -2.92
N THR A 189 56.55 34.74 -4.03
CA THR A 189 56.58 33.44 -4.70
C THR A 189 57.56 32.51 -3.98
N PRO A 190 57.10 31.44 -3.31
CA PRO A 190 57.98 30.46 -2.71
C PRO A 190 58.70 29.65 -3.80
N ALA A 191 59.93 29.20 -3.52
CA ALA A 191 60.77 28.48 -4.49
C ALA A 191 60.13 27.19 -5.06
N ASN A 192 59.21 26.56 -4.31
CA ASN A 192 58.55 25.31 -4.70
C ASN A 192 57.13 25.53 -5.29
N MET A 193 56.79 26.73 -5.75
CA MET A 193 55.50 26.98 -6.38
C MET A 193 55.46 26.38 -7.80
N SER A 194 54.47 25.52 -8.08
CA SER A 194 54.23 25.01 -9.43
C SER A 194 53.78 26.14 -10.37
N PHE A 195 54.14 26.05 -11.65
CA PHE A 195 53.65 26.94 -12.71
C PHE A 195 52.46 26.36 -13.46
N ASP A 196 52.04 25.15 -13.09
CA ASP A 196 51.06 24.39 -13.84
C ASP A 196 49.68 25.01 -13.72
N SER A 197 49.02 25.14 -14.86
CA SER A 197 47.62 25.56 -14.96
C SER A 197 46.78 24.38 -15.40
N TYR A 198 45.45 24.48 -15.28
CA TYR A 198 44.60 23.29 -15.42
C TYR A 198 43.40 23.56 -16.32
N ILE A 199 43.00 22.53 -17.05
CA ILE A 199 41.70 22.44 -17.69
C ILE A 199 40.81 21.60 -16.77
N TRP A 200 39.65 22.14 -16.42
CA TRP A 200 38.63 21.50 -15.61
C TRP A 200 37.48 21.07 -16.48
N ASP A 201 36.92 19.90 -16.18
CA ASP A 201 35.66 19.45 -16.74
C ASP A 201 34.51 19.87 -15.82
N VAL A 202 33.43 20.39 -16.40
CA VAL A 202 32.25 20.81 -15.65
C VAL A 202 31.57 19.62 -14.98
N GLU A 203 31.65 18.44 -15.57
CA GLU A 203 31.07 17.23 -14.98
C GLU A 203 31.89 16.70 -13.79
N ASN A 204 33.20 16.97 -13.77
CA ASN A 204 34.14 16.42 -12.80
C ASN A 204 34.97 17.52 -12.09
N PRO A 205 34.44 18.20 -11.06
CA PRO A 205 35.09 19.36 -10.44
C PRO A 205 36.22 19.01 -9.47
N ASN A 206 36.41 17.73 -9.11
CA ASN A 206 37.36 17.32 -8.07
C ASN A 206 38.79 17.14 -8.57
N VAL A 207 38.96 16.84 -9.86
CA VAL A 207 40.27 16.53 -10.47
C VAL A 207 40.38 17.29 -11.79
N PRO A 208 41.50 17.95 -12.08
CA PRO A 208 41.71 18.58 -13.37
C PRO A 208 41.77 17.53 -14.48
N ASP A 209 41.12 17.82 -15.60
CA ASP A 209 41.08 16.97 -16.79
C ASP A 209 42.46 16.95 -17.50
N GLN A 210 43.06 18.13 -17.67
CA GLN A 210 44.39 18.26 -18.24
C GLN A 210 45.25 19.25 -17.45
N THR A 211 46.56 18.98 -17.42
CA THR A 211 47.57 19.87 -16.81
C THR A 211 48.38 20.55 -17.90
N LEU A 212 48.48 21.86 -17.82
CA LEU A 212 49.21 22.73 -18.73
C LEU A 212 50.49 23.20 -18.01
N THR A 213 51.65 22.79 -18.49
CA THR A 213 52.96 23.06 -17.88
C THR A 213 53.69 24.16 -18.66
N PRO A 214 53.58 25.45 -18.29
CA PRO A 214 54.34 26.53 -18.91
C PRO A 214 55.77 26.65 -18.34
N SER A 215 56.64 27.38 -19.02
CA SER A 215 58.01 27.67 -18.56
C SER A 215 58.10 28.75 -17.46
N SER A 216 57.00 29.45 -17.18
CA SER A 216 56.89 30.56 -16.23
C SER A 216 55.42 30.69 -15.78
N PRO A 217 55.09 31.32 -14.63
CA PRO A 217 53.71 31.41 -14.16
C PRO A 217 52.74 31.94 -15.22
N LEU A 218 51.65 31.22 -15.44
CA LEU A 218 50.67 31.56 -16.47
C LEU A 218 49.73 32.66 -15.97
N VAL A 219 49.70 33.80 -16.65
CA VAL A 219 48.89 34.96 -16.26
C VAL A 219 47.53 34.92 -16.95
N CYS A 220 47.53 34.64 -18.26
CA CYS A 220 46.32 34.56 -19.06
C CYS A 220 46.32 33.31 -19.94
N ILE A 221 45.14 32.80 -20.24
CA ILE A 221 44.92 31.66 -21.13
C ILE A 221 43.67 31.89 -21.96
N LYS A 222 43.67 31.48 -23.22
CA LYS A 222 42.53 31.64 -24.12
C LYS A 222 42.41 30.42 -25.03
N TYR A 223 41.20 29.90 -25.15
CA TYR A 223 40.85 28.97 -26.23
C TYR A 223 40.83 29.68 -27.57
N ASN A 224 41.22 28.99 -28.62
CA ASN A 224 41.00 29.44 -29.99
C ASN A 224 39.50 29.31 -30.33
N PRO A 225 38.83 30.39 -30.76
CA PRO A 225 37.39 30.37 -31.04
C PRO A 225 37.00 29.50 -32.24
N LYS A 226 37.94 29.12 -33.11
CA LYS A 226 37.68 28.27 -34.29
C LYS A 226 38.04 26.80 -34.06
N ASP A 227 39.13 26.55 -33.33
CA ASP A 227 39.58 25.21 -33.00
C ASP A 227 39.69 25.08 -31.48
N PRO A 228 38.65 24.56 -30.81
CA PRO A 228 38.61 24.47 -29.35
C PRO A 228 39.72 23.61 -28.74
N HIS A 229 40.41 22.81 -29.54
CA HIS A 229 41.49 21.98 -29.03
C HIS A 229 42.79 22.76 -28.82
N ILE A 230 42.88 23.94 -29.42
CA ILE A 230 44.06 24.80 -29.37
C ILE A 230 43.86 25.85 -28.28
N LEU A 231 44.86 25.96 -27.40
CA LEU A 231 44.96 27.03 -26.41
C LEU A 231 46.26 27.81 -26.55
N VAL A 232 46.17 29.10 -26.24
CA VAL A 232 47.33 29.97 -26.11
C VAL A 232 47.29 30.64 -24.75
N GLY A 233 48.44 30.75 -24.09
CA GLY A 233 48.54 31.47 -22.82
C GLY A 233 49.79 32.32 -22.71
N GLY A 234 49.65 33.44 -22.01
CA GLY A 234 50.72 34.39 -21.74
C GLY A 234 51.32 34.15 -20.36
N SER A 235 52.63 33.95 -20.32
CA SER A 235 53.38 33.76 -19.07
C SER A 235 53.94 35.09 -18.55
N TYR A 236 54.29 35.13 -17.26
CA TYR A 236 54.79 36.34 -16.60
C TYR A 236 56.08 36.89 -17.23
N ASN A 237 56.95 36.02 -17.75
CA ASN A 237 58.19 36.40 -18.44
C ASN A 237 57.98 36.95 -19.87
N GLY A 238 56.74 37.13 -20.32
CA GLY A 238 56.41 37.64 -21.65
C GLY A 238 56.42 36.58 -22.77
N LEU A 239 56.70 35.30 -22.45
CA LEU A 239 56.61 34.22 -23.42
C LEU A 239 55.16 33.76 -23.60
N LEU A 240 54.83 33.41 -24.84
CA LEU A 240 53.59 32.73 -25.20
C LEU A 240 53.82 31.23 -25.19
N SER A 241 52.86 30.51 -24.60
CA SER A 241 52.80 29.06 -24.62
C SER A 241 51.59 28.63 -25.44
N TYR A 242 51.75 27.55 -26.19
CA TYR A 242 50.75 26.97 -27.07
C TYR A 242 50.52 25.52 -26.66
N TRP A 243 49.26 25.10 -26.60
CA TRP A 243 48.88 23.73 -26.28
C TRP A 243 47.84 23.23 -27.28
N ASP A 244 47.98 21.97 -27.67
CA ASP A 244 46.95 21.19 -28.37
C ASP A 244 46.47 20.09 -27.41
N THR A 245 45.17 20.04 -27.18
CA THR A 245 44.51 19.08 -26.28
C THR A 245 44.19 17.75 -26.96
N ARG A 246 44.37 17.65 -28.29
CA ARG A 246 44.38 16.39 -29.02
C ARG A 246 45.77 15.75 -28.82
N LYS A 247 45.84 14.67 -28.06
CA LYS A 247 47.03 13.81 -28.07
C LYS A 247 47.15 13.08 -29.40
#